data_AF-A0A7V3ND87-F1
#
_entry.id   AF-A0A7V3ND87-F1
#
_cell.length_a   1.000
_cell.length_b   1.000
_cell.length_c   1.000
_cell.angle_alpha   90.00
_cell.angle_beta   90.00
_cell.angle_gamma   90.00
#
_symmetry.space_group_name_H-M   'P 1'
#
loop_
_entity.id
_entity.type
_entity.pdbx_description
1 polymer ?
#
loop_
_entity_poly.entity_id
_entity_poly.type
_entity_poly.pdbx_seq_one_letter_code
_entity_poly.pdbx_strand_id
1 'polypeptide(L)'
;MQFRLSTVFLVFVFMAAAVGAFEEWGLLIAMWLLALLITIRVVRTRPFDNESLGCLLLALCFLFGVPLLLPKFCRAREAVRRSTCCNNLKQIALALHEYHNTYGCLPPTVVRDSQGRPMHSWRVLLLPFLEHKPIYDRYDFNEPWDGPKNRALLSKMPYVYRCPSAGGPDDAPGLTNYLVVTGPGTLWPDDGSCGRFANCKDGLSRTLLVLECASSDVYWTEPRDLPLPEPDRPEASVAQVPSGHGDQTGYFVVERHAGGHLALADGSVRYSPGGLSLYGLCALACHSDGLPVGNFFPFEECMQLPVLERYVHWGHVVGFSLFATTFLILFWKALRGPLPKRPTQAAAHRPGDTNGEAAAP
;
A
#
# COMPACT_ATOMS: atom_id res chain seq x y z
N MET A 1 10.53 -45.51 -17.93
CA MET A 1 9.45 -44.98 -17.07
C MET A 1 8.16 -44.96 -17.89
N GLN A 2 7.17 -45.82 -17.62
CA GLN A 2 5.83 -45.61 -18.18
C GLN A 2 5.11 -44.58 -17.31
N PHE A 3 5.04 -43.34 -17.77
CA PHE A 3 4.19 -42.34 -17.11
C PHE A 3 2.74 -42.68 -17.38
N ARG A 4 1.95 -42.94 -16.33
CA ARG A 4 0.50 -43.11 -16.48
C ARG A 4 -0.06 -41.79 -17.00
N LEU A 5 -0.85 -41.83 -18.09
CA LEU A 5 -1.49 -40.66 -18.72
C LEU A 5 -2.20 -39.77 -17.69
N SER A 6 -2.81 -40.37 -16.66
CA SER A 6 -3.46 -39.68 -15.55
C SER A 6 -2.53 -38.80 -14.70
N THR A 7 -1.23 -39.10 -14.65
CA THR A 7 -0.24 -38.30 -13.90
C THR A 7 0.17 -37.08 -14.71
N VAL A 8 0.34 -37.24 -16.02
CA VAL A 8 0.64 -36.11 -16.93
C VAL A 8 -0.53 -35.13 -16.90
N PHE A 9 -1.77 -35.62 -17.00
CA PHE A 9 -2.97 -34.79 -16.90
C PHE A 9 -3.04 -34.02 -15.58
N LEU A 10 -2.78 -34.67 -14.44
CA LEU A 10 -2.77 -34.01 -13.13
C LEU A 10 -1.71 -32.91 -13.01
N VAL A 11 -0.54 -33.08 -13.64
CA VAL A 11 0.52 -32.06 -13.66
C VAL A 11 0.06 -30.84 -14.47
N PHE A 12 -0.58 -31.04 -15.63
CA PHE A 12 -1.14 -29.93 -16.40
C PHE A 12 -2.24 -29.19 -15.64
N VAL A 13 -3.16 -29.91 -15.00
CA VAL A 13 -4.21 -29.30 -14.17
C VAL A 13 -3.61 -28.53 -13.00
N PHE A 14 -2.57 -29.06 -12.35
CA PHE A 14 -1.87 -28.38 -11.26
C PHE A 14 -1.18 -27.09 -11.73
N MET A 15 -0.50 -27.12 -12.87
CA MET A 15 0.14 -25.93 -13.47
C MET A 15 -0.92 -24.87 -13.82
N ALA A 16 -2.02 -25.26 -14.46
CA ALA A 16 -3.11 -24.35 -14.81
C ALA A 16 -3.80 -23.77 -13.56
N ALA A 17 -4.02 -24.59 -12.53
CA ALA A 17 -4.58 -24.14 -11.25
C ALA A 17 -3.64 -23.18 -10.51
N ALA A 18 -2.32 -23.39 -10.60
CA ALA A 18 -1.34 -22.49 -10.02
C ALA A 18 -1.32 -21.12 -10.72
N VAL A 19 -1.44 -21.09 -12.05
CA VAL A 19 -1.61 -19.82 -12.81
C VAL A 19 -2.90 -19.11 -12.40
N GLY A 20 -4.00 -19.84 -12.25
CA GLY A 20 -5.26 -19.26 -11.77
C GLY A 20 -5.21 -18.78 -10.32
N ALA A 21 -4.36 -19.37 -9.48
CA ALA A 21 -4.18 -18.98 -8.08
C ALA A 21 -3.22 -17.80 -7.93
N PHE A 22 -2.05 -17.83 -8.57
CA PHE A 22 -0.95 -16.91 -8.29
C PHE A 22 -0.53 -16.04 -9.48
N GLU A 23 -1.34 -16.01 -10.54
CA GLU A 23 -1.15 -15.18 -11.73
C GLU A 23 0.24 -15.42 -12.36
N GLU A 24 1.03 -14.35 -12.55
CA GLU A 24 2.37 -14.37 -13.14
C GLU A 24 3.34 -15.27 -12.37
N TRP A 25 3.13 -15.46 -11.05
CA TRP A 25 3.96 -16.33 -10.22
C TRP A 25 3.53 -17.80 -10.24
N GLY A 26 2.35 -18.11 -10.81
CA GLY A 26 1.76 -19.43 -10.76
C GLY A 26 2.60 -20.53 -11.40
N LEU A 27 3.16 -20.27 -12.58
CA LEU A 27 4.03 -21.24 -13.26
C LEU A 27 5.29 -21.51 -12.45
N LEU A 28 5.92 -20.46 -11.90
CA LEU A 28 7.11 -20.61 -11.07
C LEU A 28 6.79 -21.46 -9.84
N ILE A 29 5.75 -21.11 -9.09
CA ILE A 29 5.32 -21.84 -7.89
C ILE A 29 5.01 -23.32 -8.21
N ALA A 30 4.32 -23.59 -9.31
CA ALA A 30 4.02 -24.97 -9.71
C ALA A 30 5.27 -25.75 -10.11
N MET A 31 6.19 -25.16 -10.88
CA MET A 31 7.46 -25.80 -11.22
C MET A 31 8.28 -26.13 -9.96
N TRP A 32 8.34 -25.21 -9.01
CA TRP A 32 9.01 -25.41 -7.72
C TRP A 32 8.41 -26.58 -6.93
N LEU A 33 7.08 -26.63 -6.82
CA LEU A 33 6.39 -27.69 -6.09
C LEU A 33 6.50 -29.05 -6.79
N LEU A 34 6.50 -29.09 -8.12
CA LEU A 34 6.77 -30.32 -8.87
C LEU A 34 8.21 -30.80 -8.68
N ALA A 35 9.19 -29.90 -8.68
CA ALA A 35 10.58 -30.22 -8.37
C ALA A 35 10.72 -30.79 -6.95
N LEU A 36 10.04 -30.22 -5.96
CA LEU A 36 9.95 -30.79 -4.61
C LEU A 36 9.38 -32.21 -4.63
N LEU A 37 8.27 -32.44 -5.31
CA LEU A 37 7.61 -33.74 -5.35
C LEU A 37 8.48 -34.82 -6.04
N ILE A 38 9.18 -34.45 -7.10
CA ILE A 38 10.17 -35.31 -7.77
C ILE A 38 11.30 -35.63 -6.80
N THR A 39 11.79 -34.63 -6.08
CA THR A 39 12.88 -34.74 -5.11
C THR A 39 12.51 -35.69 -3.96
N ILE A 40 11.34 -35.52 -3.34
CA ILE A 40 10.80 -36.44 -2.30
C ILE A 40 10.74 -37.87 -2.85
N ARG A 41 10.28 -38.04 -4.09
CA ARG A 41 10.17 -39.36 -4.73
C ARG A 41 11.54 -39.99 -4.97
N VAL A 42 12.54 -39.21 -5.39
CA VAL A 42 13.92 -39.67 -5.61
C VAL A 42 14.57 -40.09 -4.29
N VAL A 43 14.48 -39.26 -3.24
CA VAL A 43 15.00 -39.58 -1.90
C VAL A 43 14.40 -40.85 -1.33
N ARG A 44 13.10 -41.07 -1.51
CA ARG A 44 12.42 -42.26 -1.01
C ARG A 44 12.79 -43.54 -1.76
N THR A 45 13.21 -43.43 -3.03
CA THR A 45 13.48 -44.59 -3.90
C THR A 45 14.94 -44.96 -3.97
N ARG A 46 15.85 -44.13 -3.47
CA ARG A 46 17.29 -44.39 -3.43
C ARG A 46 17.82 -44.31 -1.99
N PRO A 47 18.76 -45.19 -1.59
CA PRO A 47 19.49 -44.98 -0.36
C PRO A 47 20.38 -43.74 -0.53
N PHE A 48 20.23 -42.75 0.35
CA PHE A 48 21.06 -41.54 0.38
C PHE A 48 21.86 -41.49 1.66
N ASP A 49 23.05 -40.90 1.57
CA ASP A 49 23.92 -40.62 2.71
C ASP A 49 23.47 -39.32 3.41
N ASN A 50 23.69 -39.19 4.71
CA ASN A 50 23.12 -38.12 5.55
C ASN A 50 23.48 -36.69 5.09
N GLU A 51 24.65 -36.49 4.49
CA GLU A 51 25.07 -35.19 3.93
C GLU A 51 24.23 -34.76 2.72
N SER A 52 23.88 -35.71 1.84
CA SER A 52 23.04 -35.44 0.66
C SER A 52 21.61 -35.08 1.05
N LEU A 53 21.11 -35.67 2.14
CA LEU A 53 19.79 -35.35 2.69
C LEU A 53 19.76 -33.93 3.29
N GLY A 54 20.85 -33.52 3.94
CA GLY A 54 21.01 -32.18 4.53
C GLY A 54 20.99 -31.06 3.49
N CYS A 55 21.78 -31.17 2.42
CA CYS A 55 21.81 -30.17 1.34
C CYS A 55 20.44 -30.01 0.66
N LEU A 56 19.71 -31.11 0.51
CA LEU A 56 18.39 -31.13 -0.10
C LEU A 56 17.34 -30.43 0.76
N LEU A 57 17.36 -30.66 2.08
CA LEU A 57 16.49 -30.00 3.05
C LEU A 57 16.80 -28.51 3.17
N LEU A 58 18.08 -28.13 3.10
CA LEU A 58 18.50 -26.73 3.15
C LEU A 58 18.10 -25.97 1.87
N ALA A 59 18.24 -26.60 0.71
CA ALA A 59 17.72 -26.07 -0.57
C ALA A 59 16.20 -25.91 -0.52
N LEU A 60 15.49 -26.87 0.06
CA LEU A 60 14.06 -26.79 0.36
C LEU A 60 13.75 -25.55 1.23
N CYS A 61 14.40 -25.38 2.38
CA CYS A 61 14.16 -24.24 3.27
C CYS A 61 14.40 -22.88 2.59
N PHE A 62 15.44 -22.75 1.77
CA PHE A 62 15.70 -21.54 0.98
C PHE A 62 14.66 -21.31 -0.14
N LEU A 63 14.20 -22.38 -0.80
CA LEU A 63 13.09 -22.31 -1.77
C LEU A 63 11.76 -21.90 -1.15
N PHE A 64 11.48 -22.37 0.08
CA PHE A 64 10.17 -22.23 0.73
C PHE A 64 10.06 -20.99 1.63
N GLY A 65 11.17 -20.50 2.21
CA GLY A 65 11.16 -19.33 3.10
C GLY A 65 11.02 -17.99 2.36
N VAL A 66 11.61 -17.88 1.17
CA VAL A 66 11.67 -16.62 0.40
C VAL A 66 10.29 -16.18 -0.14
N PRO A 67 9.40 -17.08 -0.62
CA PRO A 67 8.07 -16.70 -1.09
C PRO A 67 7.09 -16.29 0.02
N LEU A 68 7.25 -16.78 1.26
CA LEU A 68 6.44 -16.30 2.40
C LEU A 68 6.75 -14.84 2.75
N LEU A 69 7.90 -14.33 2.33
CA LEU A 69 8.30 -12.94 2.46
C LEU A 69 7.75 -12.07 1.30
N LEU A 70 7.02 -12.66 0.35
CA LEU A 70 6.46 -11.93 -0.79
C LEU A 70 5.38 -10.93 -0.35
N PRO A 71 5.27 -9.80 -1.06
CA PRO A 71 4.55 -8.59 -0.66
C PRO A 71 3.01 -8.70 -0.69
N LYS A 72 2.39 -9.88 -0.53
CA LYS A 72 0.92 -10.05 -0.61
C LYS A 72 0.20 -10.22 0.75
N PHE A 73 0.90 -10.13 1.89
CA PHE A 73 0.26 -9.99 3.22
C PHE A 73 -0.07 -8.52 3.56
N CYS A 74 -0.82 -7.84 2.70
CA CYS A 74 -0.87 -6.36 2.68
C CYS A 74 -2.15 -5.69 3.18
N ARG A 75 -2.99 -6.33 4.00
CA ARG A 75 -3.95 -5.55 4.82
C ARG A 75 -3.22 -4.62 5.79
N ALA A 76 -2.08 -5.07 6.33
CA ALA A 76 -1.26 -4.27 7.24
C ALA A 76 -0.58 -3.07 6.55
N ARG A 77 -0.20 -3.18 5.26
CA ARG A 77 0.55 -2.12 4.59
C ARG A 77 -0.28 -0.88 4.31
N GLU A 78 -1.53 -1.05 3.88
CA GLU A 78 -2.39 0.10 3.61
C GLU A 78 -2.84 0.79 4.90
N ALA A 79 -3.10 0.03 5.97
CA ALA A 79 -3.32 0.61 7.29
C ALA A 79 -2.11 1.44 7.77
N VAL A 80 -0.88 0.96 7.53
CA VAL A 80 0.34 1.73 7.82
C VAL A 80 0.45 2.98 6.95
N ARG A 81 0.18 2.90 5.64
CA ARG A 81 0.20 4.06 4.75
C ARG A 81 -0.82 5.13 5.14
N ARG A 82 -2.03 4.73 5.51
CA ARG A 82 -3.06 5.60 6.10
C ARG A 82 -2.58 6.29 7.36
N SER A 83 -2.00 5.52 8.27
CA SER A 83 -1.43 6.05 9.51
C SER A 83 -0.35 7.10 9.21
N THR A 84 0.51 6.85 8.21
CA THR A 84 1.49 7.83 7.75
C THR A 84 0.83 9.07 7.15
N CYS A 85 -0.18 8.94 6.27
CA CYS A 85 -0.87 10.11 5.70
C CYS A 85 -1.53 10.96 6.79
N CYS A 86 -2.13 10.32 7.80
CA CYS A 86 -2.69 11.01 8.95
C CYS A 86 -1.59 11.72 9.77
N ASN A 87 -0.47 11.04 10.04
CA ASN A 87 0.64 11.61 10.80
C ASN A 87 1.25 12.82 10.08
N ASN A 88 1.40 12.75 8.76
CA ASN A 88 1.85 13.88 7.94
C ASN A 88 0.91 15.08 8.10
N LEU A 89 -0.41 14.84 8.05
CA LEU A 89 -1.40 15.90 8.25
C LEU A 89 -1.37 16.49 9.67
N LYS A 90 -1.13 15.66 10.70
CA LYS A 90 -0.89 16.14 12.08
C LYS A 90 0.36 17.02 12.18
N GLN A 91 1.45 16.63 11.51
CA GLN A 91 2.69 17.43 11.47
C GLN A 91 2.47 18.77 10.77
N ILE A 92 1.74 18.79 9.65
CA ILE A 92 1.36 20.04 8.96
C ILE A 92 0.49 20.91 9.86
N ALA A 93 -0.55 20.35 10.49
CA ALA A 93 -1.43 21.09 11.39
C ALA A 93 -0.64 21.69 12.57
N LEU A 94 0.25 20.91 13.19
CA LEU A 94 1.11 21.39 14.27
C LEU A 94 2.01 22.54 13.81
N ALA A 95 2.64 22.41 12.64
CA ALA A 95 3.47 23.46 12.07
C ALA A 95 2.66 24.74 11.78
N LEU A 96 1.40 24.61 11.33
CA LEU A 96 0.50 25.75 11.12
C LEU A 96 0.13 26.44 12.43
N HIS A 97 -0.09 25.67 13.50
CA HIS A 97 -0.28 26.24 14.84
C HIS A 97 0.97 26.99 15.32
N GLU A 98 2.17 26.44 15.09
CA GLU A 98 3.40 27.11 15.49
C GLU A 98 3.69 28.38 14.68
N TYR A 99 3.40 28.35 13.38
CA TYR A 99 3.41 29.54 12.54
C TYR A 99 2.43 30.60 13.08
N HIS A 100 1.19 30.20 13.39
CA HIS A 100 0.18 31.10 13.97
C HIS A 100 0.62 31.65 15.34
N ASN A 101 1.27 30.86 16.18
CA ASN A 101 1.80 31.32 17.48
C ASN A 101 2.91 32.36 17.29
N THR A 102 3.77 32.17 16.29
CA THR A 102 4.90 33.06 16.01
C THR A 102 4.47 34.37 15.36
N TYR A 103 3.56 34.31 14.39
CA TYR A 103 3.18 35.46 13.55
C TYR A 103 1.79 36.03 13.86
N GLY A 104 1.02 35.41 14.76
CA GLY A 104 -0.33 35.85 15.16
C GLY A 104 -1.42 35.59 14.12
N CYS A 105 -1.12 34.88 13.03
CA CYS A 105 -2.07 34.39 12.04
C CYS A 105 -1.48 33.27 11.18
N LEU A 106 -2.33 32.57 10.45
CA LEU A 106 -1.94 31.55 9.48
C LEU A 106 -1.13 32.14 8.32
N PRO A 107 -0.26 31.36 7.67
CA PRO A 107 0.47 31.83 6.50
C PRO A 107 -0.50 32.21 5.38
N PRO A 108 -0.18 33.20 4.54
CA PRO A 108 -0.96 33.47 3.33
C PRO A 108 -0.83 32.29 2.36
N THR A 109 -1.91 31.89 1.70
CA THR A 109 -1.91 30.82 0.68
C THR A 109 -0.98 31.14 -0.47
N VAL A 110 -0.96 32.42 -0.86
CA VAL A 110 -0.17 32.98 -1.93
C VAL A 110 0.53 34.24 -1.43
N VAL A 111 1.86 34.22 -1.39
CA VAL A 111 2.67 35.44 -1.28
C VAL A 111 2.74 36.09 -2.65
N ARG A 112 2.38 37.37 -2.75
CA ARG A 112 2.40 38.13 -4.00
C ARG A 112 3.49 39.18 -3.98
N ASP A 113 4.07 39.49 -5.14
CA ASP A 113 4.98 40.64 -5.28
C ASP A 113 4.21 41.97 -5.37
N SER A 114 4.95 43.07 -5.49
CA SER A 114 4.37 44.42 -5.62
C SER A 114 3.51 44.62 -6.89
N GLN A 115 3.61 43.71 -7.86
CA GLN A 115 2.80 43.70 -9.08
C GLN A 115 1.61 42.72 -8.99
N GLY A 116 1.41 42.09 -7.83
CA GLY A 116 0.33 41.13 -7.59
C GLY A 116 0.58 39.72 -8.14
N ARG A 117 1.78 39.45 -8.69
CA ARG A 117 2.12 38.13 -9.24
C ARG A 117 2.24 37.10 -8.11
N PRO A 118 1.70 35.88 -8.26
CA PRO A 118 1.79 34.85 -7.25
C PRO A 118 3.22 34.29 -7.20
N MET A 119 3.93 34.53 -6.09
CA MET A 119 5.34 34.20 -5.95
C MET A 119 5.54 32.88 -5.20
N HIS A 120 4.94 32.71 -4.01
CA HIS A 120 5.27 31.61 -3.11
C HIS A 120 4.06 31.00 -2.41
N SER A 121 4.10 29.68 -2.23
CA SER A 121 3.09 28.92 -1.48
C SER A 121 3.31 28.99 0.03
N TRP A 122 2.23 28.95 0.80
CA TRP A 122 2.24 28.74 2.26
C TRP A 122 3.09 27.53 2.69
N ARG A 123 3.16 26.49 1.85
CA ARG A 123 3.95 25.27 2.11
C ARG A 123 5.43 25.58 2.24
N VAL A 124 5.96 26.51 1.43
CA VAL A 124 7.37 26.90 1.52
C VAL A 124 7.62 27.67 2.81
N LEU A 125 6.71 28.55 3.21
CA LEU A 125 6.79 29.30 4.47
C LEU A 125 6.78 28.40 5.71
N LEU A 126 6.18 27.22 5.58
CA LEU A 126 6.04 26.25 6.67
C LEU A 126 7.28 25.38 6.90
N LEU A 127 8.20 25.30 5.93
CA LEU A 127 9.39 24.43 6.00
C LEU A 127 10.22 24.57 7.29
N PRO A 128 10.47 25.77 7.84
CA PRO A 128 11.23 25.91 9.10
C PRO A 128 10.54 25.26 10.29
N PHE A 129 9.21 25.23 10.29
CA PHE A 129 8.37 24.62 11.32
C PHE A 129 8.20 23.10 11.14
N LEU A 130 8.63 22.58 9.98
CA LEU A 130 8.63 21.16 9.64
C LEU A 130 10.05 20.55 9.67
N GLU A 131 11.00 21.20 10.34
CA GLU A 131 12.41 20.79 10.41
C GLU A 131 13.10 20.70 9.03
N HIS A 132 12.57 21.37 8.01
CA HIS A 132 13.10 21.40 6.65
C HIS A 132 13.82 22.71 6.31
N LYS A 133 14.44 23.36 7.31
CA LYS A 133 15.23 24.58 7.15
C LYS A 133 16.31 24.51 6.05
N PRO A 134 17.05 23.40 5.84
CA PRO A 134 18.04 23.33 4.76
C PRO A 134 17.48 23.48 3.35
N ILE A 135 16.20 23.12 3.14
CA ILE A 135 15.51 23.33 1.86
C ILE A 135 15.05 24.78 1.77
N TYR A 136 14.50 25.32 2.87
CA TYR A 136 14.10 26.72 2.97
C TYR A 136 15.24 27.69 2.65
N ASP A 137 16.43 27.45 3.22
CA ASP A 137 17.61 28.31 3.02
C ASP A 137 18.13 28.31 1.57
N ARG A 138 17.76 27.29 0.77
CA ARG A 138 18.12 27.20 -0.65
C ARG A 138 17.06 27.80 -1.57
N TYR A 139 15.87 28.05 -1.06
CA TYR A 139 14.76 28.60 -1.83
C TYR A 139 14.97 30.12 -2.01
N ASP A 140 14.83 30.62 -3.24
CA ASP A 140 15.03 32.04 -3.55
C ASP A 140 13.69 32.77 -3.52
N PHE A 141 13.47 33.59 -2.48
CA PHE A 141 12.26 34.40 -2.32
C PHE A 141 12.21 35.63 -3.26
N ASN A 142 13.26 35.90 -4.03
CA ASN A 142 13.24 36.97 -5.02
C ASN A 142 12.78 36.49 -6.41
N GLU A 143 12.54 35.19 -6.54
CA GLU A 143 12.17 34.51 -7.79
C GLU A 143 10.82 33.80 -7.62
N PRO A 144 9.93 33.78 -8.63
CA PRO A 144 8.68 33.04 -8.51
C PRO A 144 8.94 31.53 -8.28
N TRP A 145 7.94 30.83 -7.78
CA TRP A 145 8.01 29.41 -7.45
C TRP A 145 8.45 28.50 -8.62
N ASP A 146 8.16 28.90 -9.86
CA ASP A 146 8.45 28.17 -11.10
C ASP A 146 9.74 28.63 -11.80
N GLY A 147 10.44 29.62 -11.23
CA GLY A 147 11.71 30.09 -11.77
C GLY A 147 12.81 29.01 -11.71
N PRO A 148 13.90 29.18 -12.49
CA PRO A 148 14.97 28.19 -12.61
C PRO A 148 15.57 27.68 -11.29
N LYS A 149 15.76 28.55 -10.29
CA LYS A 149 16.34 28.14 -8.99
C LYS A 149 15.34 27.35 -8.17
N ASN A 150 14.10 27.82 -8.07
CA ASN A 150 13.06 27.21 -7.27
C ASN A 150 12.54 25.90 -7.90
N ARG A 151 12.48 25.84 -9.23
CA ARG A 151 12.13 24.63 -9.99
C ARG A 151 13.10 23.48 -9.73
N ALA A 152 14.39 23.76 -9.51
CA ALA A 152 15.38 22.73 -9.17
C ALA A 152 15.06 22.03 -7.83
N LEU A 153 14.32 22.70 -6.93
CA LEU A 153 13.91 22.17 -5.62
C LEU A 153 12.64 21.32 -5.68
N LEU A 154 11.91 21.27 -6.80
CA LEU A 154 10.69 20.45 -6.93
C LEU A 154 10.93 18.98 -6.61
N SER A 155 12.07 18.44 -7.07
CA SER A 155 12.50 17.07 -6.80
C SER A 155 12.88 16.79 -5.33
N LYS A 156 13.03 17.84 -4.52
CA LYS A 156 13.41 17.78 -3.10
C LYS A 156 12.23 17.99 -2.16
N MET A 157 11.01 17.70 -2.64
CA MET A 157 9.80 17.80 -1.83
C MET A 157 9.94 17.04 -0.49
N PRO A 158 9.68 17.70 0.64
CA PRO A 158 9.52 17.05 1.94
C PRO A 158 8.52 15.88 1.89
N TYR A 159 8.87 14.77 2.55
CA TYR A 159 7.99 13.60 2.58
C TYR A 159 6.64 13.89 3.27
N VAL A 160 6.61 14.86 4.20
CA VAL A 160 5.39 15.29 4.87
C VAL A 160 4.32 15.83 3.91
N TYR A 161 4.70 16.33 2.72
CA TYR A 161 3.74 16.77 1.70
C TYR A 161 3.21 15.66 0.79
N ARG A 162 3.69 14.41 0.98
CA ARG A 162 3.26 13.24 0.21
C ARG A 162 2.39 12.33 1.07
N CYS A 163 1.25 11.90 0.54
CA CYS A 163 0.50 10.80 1.12
C CYS A 163 0.90 9.49 0.42
N PRO A 164 1.51 8.51 1.13
CA PRO A 164 1.89 7.23 0.53
C PRO A 164 0.72 6.35 0.05
N SER A 165 -0.51 6.64 0.47
CA SER A 165 -1.71 5.95 -0.03
C SER A 165 -2.17 6.52 -1.37
N ALA A 166 -1.93 7.81 -1.66
CA ALA A 166 -2.34 8.43 -2.92
C ALA A 166 -1.60 7.94 -4.18
N GLY A 167 -0.56 7.11 -3.99
CA GLY A 167 0.35 6.66 -5.05
C GLY A 167 -0.29 5.74 -6.08
N GLY A 168 -0.74 6.34 -7.20
CA GLY A 168 -0.87 5.69 -8.49
C GLY A 168 0.40 5.83 -9.35
N PRO A 169 0.46 5.20 -10.54
CA PRO A 169 1.57 5.31 -11.50
C PRO A 169 1.88 6.74 -11.96
N ASP A 170 0.97 7.69 -11.73
CA ASP A 170 0.96 9.04 -12.29
C ASP A 170 1.40 10.14 -11.31
N ASP A 171 1.82 9.81 -10.09
CA ASP A 171 2.31 10.82 -9.13
C ASP A 171 3.72 11.32 -9.54
N ALA A 172 3.74 12.35 -10.39
CA ALA A 172 4.96 13.03 -10.79
C ALA A 172 5.73 13.53 -9.54
N PRO A 173 7.07 13.48 -9.55
CA PRO A 173 7.87 13.95 -8.44
C PRO A 173 7.62 15.44 -8.16
N GLY A 174 7.24 15.76 -6.93
CA GLY A 174 7.02 17.14 -6.48
C GLY A 174 5.54 17.55 -6.36
N LEU A 175 4.59 16.68 -6.72
CA LEU A 175 3.17 16.91 -6.48
C LEU A 175 2.79 16.66 -5.03
N THR A 176 2.07 17.60 -4.41
CA THR A 176 1.62 17.51 -3.01
C THR A 176 0.25 16.82 -2.92
N ASN A 177 -0.03 16.12 -1.82
CA ASN A 177 -1.37 15.58 -1.55
C ASN A 177 -2.14 16.37 -0.49
N TYR A 178 -1.59 17.48 -0.01
CA TYR A 178 -2.20 18.26 1.06
C TYR A 178 -2.45 19.69 0.60
N LEU A 179 -3.74 20.05 0.58
CA LEU A 179 -4.25 21.31 0.08
C LEU A 179 -5.10 22.00 1.13
N VAL A 180 -5.27 23.30 0.97
CA VAL A 180 -6.23 24.10 1.75
C VAL A 180 -7.40 24.51 0.86
N VAL A 181 -8.52 24.87 1.49
CA VAL A 181 -9.66 25.46 0.77
C VAL A 181 -9.60 26.96 0.94
N THR A 182 -9.48 27.68 -0.17
CA THR A 182 -9.39 29.14 -0.20
C THR A 182 -10.71 29.76 -0.57
N GLY A 183 -11.00 30.94 -0.05
CA GLY A 183 -12.23 31.64 -0.41
C GLY A 183 -12.80 32.50 0.71
N PRO A 184 -13.86 33.27 0.42
CA PRO A 184 -14.50 34.13 1.39
C PRO A 184 -15.00 33.34 2.60
N GLY A 185 -14.73 33.83 3.81
CA GLY A 185 -15.19 33.19 5.06
C GLY A 185 -14.44 31.92 5.45
N THR A 186 -13.44 31.50 4.68
CA THR A 186 -12.54 30.41 5.05
C THR A 186 -11.38 30.90 5.93
N LEU A 187 -10.65 29.96 6.55
CA LEU A 187 -9.37 30.29 7.21
C LEU A 187 -8.28 30.76 6.23
N TRP A 188 -8.53 30.67 4.93
CA TRP A 188 -7.58 30.95 3.85
C TRP A 188 -8.19 31.92 2.83
N PRO A 189 -8.44 33.18 3.22
CA PRO A 189 -9.15 34.12 2.36
C PRO A 189 -8.28 34.57 1.17
N ASP A 190 -8.92 34.78 0.02
CA ASP A 190 -8.24 35.19 -1.23
C ASP A 190 -7.88 36.68 -1.28
N ASP A 191 -8.40 37.46 -0.33
CA ASP A 191 -8.20 38.92 -0.23
C ASP A 191 -6.82 39.32 0.32
N GLY A 192 -5.98 38.34 0.64
CA GLY A 192 -4.65 38.54 1.20
C GLY A 192 -4.65 38.82 2.71
N SER A 193 -5.81 38.81 3.37
CA SER A 193 -5.86 38.78 4.83
C SER A 193 -5.35 37.43 5.35
N CYS A 194 -4.82 37.41 6.57
CA CYS A 194 -4.34 36.17 7.18
C CYS A 194 -5.40 35.60 8.13
N GLY A 195 -5.70 34.30 7.96
CA GLY A 195 -6.65 33.60 8.81
C GLY A 195 -6.20 33.54 10.27
N ARG A 196 -7.15 33.66 11.20
CA ARG A 196 -6.89 33.57 12.64
C ARG A 196 -7.84 32.57 13.26
N PHE A 197 -7.33 31.73 14.16
CA PHE A 197 -8.16 30.79 14.90
C PHE A 197 -9.26 31.46 15.73
N ALA A 198 -9.04 32.70 16.19
CA ALA A 198 -10.05 33.49 16.90
C ALA A 198 -11.30 33.83 16.05
N ASN A 199 -11.19 33.72 14.72
CA ASN A 199 -12.30 33.97 13.80
C ASN A 199 -13.24 32.76 13.67
N CYS A 200 -12.81 31.55 14.05
CA CYS A 200 -13.62 30.33 14.00
C CYS A 200 -14.75 30.36 15.03
N LYS A 201 -15.94 30.86 14.64
CA LYS A 201 -17.12 30.92 15.50
C LYS A 201 -17.87 29.60 15.59
N ASP A 202 -17.73 28.75 14.58
CA ASP A 202 -18.33 27.41 14.56
C ASP A 202 -17.54 26.39 15.42
N GLY A 203 -16.39 26.82 15.93
CA GLY A 203 -15.49 26.05 16.78
C GLY A 203 -14.33 25.43 15.99
N LEU A 204 -13.14 25.43 16.59
CA LEU A 204 -11.93 24.92 15.94
C LEU A 204 -12.01 23.45 15.54
N SER A 205 -12.73 22.63 16.32
CA SER A 205 -12.97 21.21 16.04
C SER A 205 -14.03 20.97 14.95
N ARG A 206 -14.48 22.02 14.26
CA ARG A 206 -15.47 21.97 13.17
C ARG A 206 -15.07 22.84 11.98
N THR A 207 -13.91 23.47 12.02
CA THR A 207 -13.39 24.26 10.90
C THR A 207 -12.24 23.50 10.24
N LEU A 208 -12.26 23.38 8.93
CA LEU A 208 -11.21 22.74 8.14
C LEU A 208 -9.95 23.61 8.13
N LEU A 209 -8.83 22.99 8.43
CA LEU A 209 -7.51 23.62 8.33
C LEU A 209 -6.80 23.19 7.05
N VAL A 210 -6.65 21.88 6.85
CA VAL A 210 -5.99 21.27 5.67
C VAL A 210 -6.71 19.98 5.32
N LEU A 211 -6.82 19.66 4.04
CA LEU A 211 -7.36 18.39 3.56
C LEU A 211 -6.35 17.61 2.75
N GLU A 212 -6.51 16.29 2.76
CA GLU A 212 -5.83 15.39 1.84
C GLU A 212 -6.59 15.30 0.51
N CYS A 213 -5.91 15.54 -0.60
CA CYS A 213 -6.39 15.43 -1.98
C CYS A 213 -5.42 14.54 -2.78
N ALA A 214 -5.89 13.38 -3.23
CA ALA A 214 -5.14 12.60 -4.20
C ALA A 214 -5.13 13.29 -5.56
N SER A 215 -4.03 13.07 -6.29
CA SER A 215 -3.85 13.59 -7.66
C SER A 215 -4.19 15.07 -7.79
N SER A 216 -3.70 15.90 -6.86
CA SER A 216 -3.94 17.34 -6.85
C SER A 216 -3.49 18.04 -8.13
N ASP A 217 -2.48 17.47 -8.82
CA ASP A 217 -1.74 18.11 -9.91
C ASP A 217 -1.17 19.49 -9.53
N VAL A 218 -0.87 19.68 -8.23
CA VAL A 218 -0.27 20.90 -7.67
C VAL A 218 1.13 20.58 -7.17
N TYR A 219 2.13 21.36 -7.60
CA TYR A 219 3.47 21.25 -7.05
C TYR A 219 3.55 21.81 -5.63
N TRP A 220 4.37 21.22 -4.77
CA TRP A 220 4.46 21.67 -3.37
C TRP A 220 4.97 23.13 -3.19
N THR A 221 5.71 23.68 -4.17
CA THR A 221 6.11 25.10 -4.17
C THR A 221 5.08 26.02 -4.83
N GLU A 222 4.13 25.45 -5.57
CA GLU A 222 3.14 26.20 -6.34
C GLU A 222 2.11 26.86 -5.41
N PRO A 223 1.88 28.18 -5.54
CA PRO A 223 0.88 28.92 -4.78
C PRO A 223 -0.51 28.73 -5.36
N ARG A 224 -0.94 27.48 -5.50
CA ARG A 224 -2.27 27.07 -5.94
C ARG A 224 -2.85 26.09 -4.92
N ASP A 225 -4.14 26.26 -4.66
CA ASP A 225 -4.92 25.49 -3.69
C ASP A 225 -6.37 25.37 -4.19
N LEU A 226 -7.25 24.75 -3.41
CA LEU A 226 -8.62 24.47 -3.83
C LEU A 226 -9.51 25.69 -3.58
N PRO A 227 -10.12 26.31 -4.60
CA PRO A 227 -11.11 27.35 -4.35
C PRO A 227 -12.36 26.75 -3.69
N LEU A 228 -13.00 27.53 -2.82
CA LEU A 228 -14.27 27.19 -2.20
C LEU A 228 -15.29 26.91 -3.31
N PRO A 229 -16.08 25.83 -3.19
CA PRO A 229 -17.05 25.52 -4.21
C PRO A 229 -18.11 26.59 -4.42
N GLU A 230 -18.23 27.06 -5.66
CA GLU A 230 -19.37 27.88 -6.07
C GLU A 230 -20.55 26.97 -6.46
N PRO A 231 -21.77 27.17 -5.88
CA PRO A 231 -22.92 26.30 -6.13
C PRO A 231 -23.34 26.18 -7.61
N ASP A 232 -23.03 27.18 -8.41
CA ASP A 232 -23.34 27.29 -9.84
C ASP A 232 -22.23 26.75 -10.75
N ARG A 233 -21.06 26.40 -10.20
CA ARG A 233 -19.92 25.78 -10.93
C ARG A 233 -19.36 24.57 -10.20
N PRO A 234 -20.15 23.48 -10.06
CA PRO A 234 -19.74 22.27 -9.35
C PRO A 234 -18.52 21.56 -9.99
N GLU A 235 -18.16 21.92 -11.23
CA GLU A 235 -17.04 21.35 -11.98
C GLU A 235 -15.70 22.03 -11.67
N ALA A 236 -15.72 23.29 -11.22
CA ALA A 236 -14.53 24.04 -10.80
C ALA A 236 -14.14 23.75 -9.35
N SER A 237 -15.14 23.38 -8.55
CA SER A 237 -14.97 22.80 -7.23
C SER A 237 -14.67 21.32 -7.35
N VAL A 238 -13.65 20.84 -6.64
CA VAL A 238 -13.30 19.41 -6.63
C VAL A 238 -14.49 18.60 -6.11
N ALA A 239 -15.33 18.10 -7.03
CA ALA A 239 -16.67 17.57 -6.76
C ALA A 239 -16.69 16.35 -5.82
N GLN A 240 -15.54 15.73 -5.63
CA GLN A 240 -15.21 14.82 -4.55
C GLN A 240 -13.74 15.05 -4.32
N VAL A 241 -13.31 15.51 -3.13
CA VAL A 241 -11.89 15.50 -2.78
C VAL A 241 -11.42 14.05 -2.98
N PRO A 242 -10.68 13.72 -4.06
CA PRO A 242 -10.40 12.35 -4.41
C PRO A 242 -9.51 11.84 -3.30
N SER A 243 -9.95 10.80 -2.63
CA SER A 243 -9.12 10.17 -1.62
C SER A 243 -8.16 9.21 -2.26
N GLY A 244 -6.89 9.29 -1.88
CA GLY A 244 -5.87 8.36 -2.31
C GLY A 244 -6.01 6.97 -1.70
N HIS A 245 -6.84 6.84 -0.65
CA HIS A 245 -7.00 5.62 0.14
C HIS A 245 -7.80 4.53 -0.58
N GLY A 246 -7.39 4.14 -1.78
CA GLY A 246 -8.04 3.14 -2.63
C GLY A 246 -7.58 1.70 -2.36
N ASP A 247 -8.56 0.79 -2.40
CA ASP A 247 -8.52 -0.68 -2.46
C ASP A 247 -7.45 -1.41 -1.63
N GLN A 248 -7.86 -1.93 -0.47
CA GLN A 248 -7.14 -3.03 0.16
C GLN A 248 -7.37 -4.31 -0.66
N THR A 249 -6.47 -4.59 -1.59
CA THR A 249 -6.45 -5.85 -2.35
C THR A 249 -5.85 -6.95 -1.48
N GLY A 250 -6.71 -7.67 -0.77
CA GLY A 250 -6.36 -8.97 -0.21
C GLY A 250 -6.36 -10.04 -1.31
N TYR A 251 -5.67 -11.16 -1.08
CA TYR A 251 -5.56 -12.23 -2.08
C TYR A 251 -6.93 -12.76 -2.55
N PHE A 252 -7.89 -12.98 -1.63
CA PHE A 252 -9.23 -13.44 -1.99
C PHE A 252 -10.28 -12.33 -2.09
N VAL A 253 -10.01 -11.18 -1.48
CA VAL A 253 -11.01 -10.14 -1.27
C VAL A 253 -10.40 -8.78 -1.49
N VAL A 254 -11.02 -7.98 -2.37
CA VAL A 254 -10.75 -6.54 -2.46
C VAL A 254 -11.75 -5.81 -1.60
N GLU A 255 -11.25 -5.00 -0.69
CA GLU A 255 -12.05 -4.09 0.12
C GLU A 255 -11.79 -2.66 -0.38
N ARG A 256 -12.78 -2.08 -1.07
CA ARG A 256 -12.70 -0.70 -1.51
C ARG A 256 -12.98 0.20 -0.32
N HIS A 257 -12.05 1.08 -0.04
CA HIS A 257 -12.29 2.23 0.79
C HIS A 257 -12.22 3.46 -0.12
N ALA A 258 -13.12 4.40 0.13
CA ALA A 258 -13.04 5.76 -0.36
C ALA A 258 -13.07 6.65 0.89
N GLY A 259 -12.34 7.75 0.88
CA GLY A 259 -12.30 8.73 1.96
C GLY A 259 -10.92 9.32 2.24
N GLY A 260 -10.87 10.61 2.59
CA GLY A 260 -9.63 11.35 2.83
C GLY A 260 -9.48 11.75 4.29
N HIS A 261 -8.24 12.05 4.68
CA HIS A 261 -7.97 12.68 5.98
C HIS A 261 -8.19 14.20 5.90
N LEU A 262 -8.71 14.75 6.98
CA LEU A 262 -8.99 16.17 7.16
C LEU A 262 -8.39 16.61 8.49
N ALA A 263 -7.57 17.65 8.49
CA ALA A 263 -7.12 18.33 9.70
C ALA A 263 -8.07 19.48 9.97
N LEU A 264 -8.57 19.52 11.20
CA LEU A 264 -9.40 20.60 11.69
C LEU A 264 -8.52 21.64 12.39
N ALA A 265 -9.08 22.83 12.60
CA ALA A 265 -8.38 23.98 13.18
C ALA A 265 -8.02 23.80 14.67
N ASP A 266 -8.50 22.74 15.32
CA ASP A 266 -8.05 22.30 16.66
C ASP A 266 -6.81 21.39 16.61
N GLY A 267 -6.29 21.10 15.41
CA GLY A 267 -5.17 20.19 15.18
C GLY A 267 -5.58 18.70 15.15
N SER A 268 -6.85 18.38 15.38
CA SER A 268 -7.33 17.00 15.27
C SER A 268 -7.44 16.58 13.82
N VAL A 269 -7.14 15.31 13.54
CA VAL A 269 -7.29 14.72 12.20
C VAL A 269 -8.45 13.73 12.22
N ARG A 270 -9.35 13.88 11.25
CA ARG A 270 -10.52 13.03 11.04
C ARG A 270 -10.43 12.35 9.68
N TYR A 271 -11.14 11.24 9.51
CA TYR A 271 -11.32 10.60 8.22
C TYR A 271 -12.77 10.70 7.78
N SER A 272 -12.99 11.05 6.51
CA SER A 272 -14.32 11.13 5.89
C SER A 272 -14.52 9.96 4.93
N PRO A 273 -15.26 8.89 5.29
CA PRO A 273 -15.52 7.78 4.38
C PRO A 273 -16.39 8.23 3.21
N GLY A 274 -16.08 7.76 2.00
CA GLY A 274 -16.76 8.16 0.78
C GLY A 274 -16.37 9.54 0.24
N GLY A 275 -15.39 10.21 0.87
CA GLY A 275 -14.99 11.58 0.53
C GLY A 275 -15.85 12.63 1.24
N LEU A 276 -15.63 13.90 0.90
CA LEU A 276 -16.47 15.02 1.33
C LEU A 276 -17.47 15.35 0.24
N SER A 277 -18.76 15.48 0.60
CA SER A 277 -19.73 16.09 -0.30
C SER A 277 -19.42 17.58 -0.46
N LEU A 278 -19.87 18.19 -1.57
CA LEU A 278 -19.72 19.62 -1.80
C LEU A 278 -20.23 20.45 -0.62
N TYR A 279 -21.42 20.11 -0.13
CA TYR A 279 -22.03 20.74 1.02
C TYR A 279 -21.19 20.59 2.30
N GLY A 280 -20.70 19.37 2.57
CA GLY A 280 -19.87 19.11 3.74
C GLY A 280 -18.53 19.84 3.69
N LEU A 281 -17.94 19.99 2.49
CA LEU A 281 -16.73 20.78 2.28
C LEU A 281 -16.98 22.27 2.55
N CYS A 282 -18.07 22.84 2.02
CA CYS A 282 -18.41 24.24 2.28
C CYS A 282 -18.66 24.52 3.77
N ALA A 283 -19.47 23.67 4.43
CA ALA A 283 -19.79 23.80 5.85
C ALA A 283 -18.56 23.66 6.77
N LEU A 284 -17.54 22.91 6.35
CA LEU A 284 -16.29 22.78 7.10
C LEU A 284 -15.29 23.90 6.77
N ALA A 285 -15.23 24.35 5.52
CA ALA A 285 -14.24 25.32 5.07
C ALA A 285 -14.53 26.72 5.62
N CYS A 286 -15.81 27.10 5.71
CA CYS A 286 -16.24 28.36 6.30
C CYS A 286 -16.14 28.30 7.83
N HIS A 287 -15.60 29.36 8.44
CA HIS A 287 -15.28 29.35 9.87
C HIS A 287 -16.38 29.96 10.77
N SER A 288 -17.44 30.54 10.18
CA SER A 288 -18.51 31.28 10.88
C SER A 288 -19.88 31.24 10.17
N ASP A 289 -20.18 30.19 9.43
CA ASP A 289 -21.44 30.09 8.68
C ASP A 289 -22.58 29.40 9.47
N GLY A 290 -22.24 28.72 10.57
CA GLY A 290 -23.19 27.98 11.40
C GLY A 290 -23.82 26.78 10.70
N LEU A 291 -23.27 26.33 9.58
CA LEU A 291 -23.82 25.20 8.84
C LEU A 291 -23.60 23.88 9.59
N PRO A 292 -24.58 22.95 9.54
CA PRO A 292 -24.42 21.65 10.17
C PRO A 292 -23.35 20.82 9.43
N VAL A 293 -22.38 20.36 10.21
CA VAL A 293 -21.29 19.51 9.76
C VAL A 293 -21.71 18.04 9.90
N GLY A 294 -21.44 17.23 8.87
CA GLY A 294 -21.77 15.79 8.86
C GLY A 294 -20.96 14.96 9.87
N ASN A 295 -21.23 13.65 9.93
CA ASN A 295 -20.50 12.74 10.83
C ASN A 295 -19.11 12.41 10.27
N PHE A 296 -18.06 12.77 11.02
CA PHE A 296 -16.66 12.44 10.73
C PHE A 296 -16.09 11.53 11.82
N PHE A 297 -15.22 10.59 11.43
CA PHE A 297 -14.67 9.63 12.39
C PHE A 297 -13.37 10.17 13.03
N PRO A 298 -13.21 10.06 14.35
CA PRO A 298 -11.93 10.25 15.03
C PRO A 298 -10.84 9.34 14.48
N PHE A 299 -9.58 9.78 14.54
CA PHE A 299 -8.41 9.02 14.10
C PHE A 299 -8.40 7.55 14.59
N GLU A 300 -8.73 7.32 15.85
CA GLU A 300 -8.71 5.97 16.46
C GLU A 300 -9.70 5.01 15.78
N GLU A 301 -10.82 5.54 15.29
CA GLU A 301 -11.84 4.79 14.56
C GLU A 301 -11.50 4.67 13.06
N CYS A 302 -10.58 5.50 12.54
CA CYS A 302 -10.14 5.46 11.13
C CYS A 302 -9.35 4.18 10.78
N MET A 303 -8.83 3.45 11.77
CA MET A 303 -8.21 2.14 11.54
C MET A 303 -9.23 1.01 11.34
N GLN A 304 -10.50 1.23 11.69
CA GLN A 304 -11.58 0.25 11.63
C GLN A 304 -12.71 0.67 10.67
N LEU A 305 -12.36 1.41 9.61
CA LEU A 305 -13.35 1.99 8.71
C LEU A 305 -14.25 0.92 8.07
N PRO A 306 -15.55 1.22 7.89
CA PRO A 306 -16.46 0.34 7.18
C PRO A 306 -15.97 0.14 5.74
N VAL A 307 -16.01 -1.11 5.30
CA VAL A 307 -15.72 -1.49 3.91
C VAL A 307 -16.89 -1.01 3.05
N LEU A 308 -16.63 -0.12 2.09
CA LEU A 308 -17.68 0.44 1.22
C LEU A 308 -18.14 -0.58 0.19
N GLU A 309 -17.22 -1.30 -0.43
CA GLU A 309 -17.52 -2.42 -1.32
C GLU A 309 -16.55 -3.58 -1.07
N ARG A 310 -17.09 -4.80 -1.05
CA ARG A 310 -16.32 -6.02 -0.88
C ARG A 310 -16.51 -6.91 -2.10
N TYR A 311 -15.46 -7.11 -2.87
CA TYR A 311 -15.44 -8.03 -4.00
C TYR A 311 -14.62 -9.26 -3.68
N VAL A 312 -15.16 -10.44 -3.99
CA VAL A 312 -14.43 -11.71 -3.89
C VAL A 312 -13.78 -11.99 -5.24
N HIS A 313 -12.45 -12.19 -5.25
CA HIS A 313 -11.73 -12.69 -6.42
C HIS A 313 -12.02 -14.18 -6.60
N TRP A 314 -13.16 -14.49 -7.23
CA TRP A 314 -13.57 -15.88 -7.48
C TRP A 314 -12.51 -16.68 -8.25
N GLY A 315 -11.74 -16.03 -9.13
CA GLY A 315 -10.58 -16.64 -9.79
C GLY A 315 -9.54 -17.18 -8.80
N HIS A 316 -9.14 -16.39 -7.80
CA HIS A 316 -8.20 -16.83 -6.76
C HIS A 316 -8.81 -17.87 -5.82
N VAL A 317 -10.10 -17.73 -5.46
CA VAL A 317 -10.78 -18.71 -4.59
C VAL A 317 -10.84 -20.09 -5.24
N VAL A 318 -11.30 -20.15 -6.49
CA VAL A 318 -11.42 -21.39 -7.25
C VAL A 318 -10.04 -21.94 -7.62
N GLY A 319 -9.14 -21.07 -8.11
CA GLY A 319 -7.77 -21.41 -8.48
C GLY A 319 -6.98 -22.00 -7.31
N PHE A 320 -7.02 -21.36 -6.14
CA PHE A 320 -6.31 -21.84 -4.94
C PHE A 320 -6.88 -23.18 -4.44
N SER A 321 -8.21 -23.36 -4.47
CA SER A 321 -8.85 -24.61 -4.06
C SER A 321 -8.45 -25.78 -4.97
N LEU A 322 -8.47 -25.56 -6.29
CA LEU A 322 -8.01 -26.53 -7.29
C LEU A 322 -6.51 -26.84 -7.13
N PHE A 323 -5.69 -25.81 -6.93
CA PHE A 323 -4.26 -25.92 -6.71
C PHE A 323 -3.94 -26.76 -5.46
N ALA A 324 -4.56 -26.44 -4.32
CA ALA A 324 -4.34 -27.16 -3.06
C ALA A 324 -4.77 -28.64 -3.18
N THR A 325 -5.93 -28.90 -3.78
CA THR A 325 -6.45 -30.25 -3.94
C THR A 325 -5.57 -31.09 -4.86
N THR A 326 -5.17 -30.53 -6.01
CA THR A 326 -4.28 -31.24 -6.96
C THR A 326 -2.89 -31.44 -6.40
N PHE A 327 -2.35 -30.46 -5.66
CA PHE A 327 -1.09 -30.62 -4.94
C PHE A 327 -1.15 -31.76 -3.93
N LEU A 328 -2.19 -31.83 -3.09
CA LEU A 328 -2.36 -32.89 -2.10
C LEU A 328 -2.44 -34.28 -2.75
N ILE A 329 -3.14 -34.41 -3.87
CA ILE A 329 -3.22 -35.67 -4.63
C ILE A 329 -1.83 -36.07 -5.16
N LEU A 330 -1.09 -35.12 -5.75
CA LEU A 330 0.25 -35.36 -6.27
C LEU A 330 1.25 -35.69 -5.14
N PHE A 331 1.17 -34.97 -4.03
CA PHE A 331 1.96 -35.20 -2.81
C PHE A 331 1.70 -36.59 -2.23
N TRP A 332 0.44 -36.97 -2.08
CA TRP A 332 0.08 -38.30 -1.58
C TRP A 332 0.52 -39.43 -2.53
N LYS A 333 0.46 -39.21 -3.85
CA LYS A 333 1.00 -40.14 -4.86
C LYS A 333 2.54 -40.23 -4.82
N ALA A 334 3.22 -39.13 -4.50
CA ALA A 334 4.67 -39.15 -4.29
C ALA A 334 5.04 -39.97 -3.03
N LEU A 335 4.23 -39.86 -1.97
CA LEU A 335 4.41 -40.61 -0.72
C LEU A 335 4.03 -42.10 -0.80
N ARG A 336 3.09 -42.52 -1.67
CA ARG A 336 2.64 -43.93 -1.74
C ARG A 336 3.24 -44.75 -2.90
N GLY A 337 4.24 -44.22 -3.61
CA GLY A 337 4.92 -44.98 -4.66
C GLY A 337 5.50 -46.32 -4.14
N PRO A 338 5.50 -47.39 -4.97
CA PRO A 338 5.99 -48.71 -4.56
C PRO A 338 7.44 -48.59 -4.08
N LEU A 339 7.71 -49.06 -2.87
CA LEU A 339 9.07 -49.17 -2.34
C LEU A 339 9.82 -50.24 -3.13
N PRO A 340 11.11 -50.04 -3.46
CA PRO A 340 11.89 -51.09 -4.09
C PRO A 340 11.92 -52.32 -3.18
N LYS A 341 11.61 -53.50 -3.74
CA LYS A 341 11.80 -54.76 -3.03
C LYS A 341 13.28 -54.85 -2.65
N ARG A 342 13.58 -55.06 -1.37
CA ARG A 342 14.96 -55.33 -0.91
C ARG A 342 15.53 -56.46 -1.79
N PRO A 343 16.77 -56.34 -2.29
CA PRO A 343 17.40 -57.46 -2.97
C PRO A 343 17.42 -58.64 -2.00
N THR A 344 16.72 -59.71 -2.35
CA THR A 344 16.83 -61.01 -1.69
C THR A 344 18.30 -61.36 -1.65
N GLN A 345 18.84 -61.57 -0.45
CA GLN A 345 20.21 -62.04 -0.26
C GLN A 345 20.44 -63.23 -1.18
N ALA A 346 21.38 -63.06 -2.11
CA ALA A 346 21.90 -64.14 -2.92
C ALA A 346 22.33 -65.27 -1.97
N ALA A 347 21.88 -66.49 -2.30
CA ALA A 347 22.16 -67.71 -1.58
C ALA A 347 23.63 -67.78 -1.19
N ALA A 348 23.89 -67.72 0.11
CA ALA A 348 25.19 -67.95 0.68
C ALA A 348 25.62 -69.40 0.35
N HIS A 349 26.80 -69.52 -0.23
CA HIS A 349 27.62 -70.72 -0.30
C HIS A 349 27.48 -71.61 0.95
N ARG A 350 27.20 -72.90 0.75
CA ARG A 350 27.66 -73.98 1.63
C ARG A 350 28.44 -74.99 0.79
N PRO A 351 29.76 -75.16 0.99
CA PRO A 351 30.46 -76.38 0.64
C PRO A 351 30.58 -77.27 1.88
N GLY A 352 30.28 -78.56 1.74
CA GLY A 352 30.54 -79.56 2.78
C GLY A 352 29.38 -80.51 2.98
N ASP A 353 29.37 -81.61 2.23
CA ASP A 353 29.28 -82.97 2.77
C ASP A 353 29.27 -83.97 1.60
N THR A 354 30.43 -84.59 1.34
CA THR A 354 30.55 -85.81 0.54
C THR A 354 31.17 -86.90 1.42
N ASN A 355 30.31 -87.80 1.90
CA ASN A 355 30.59 -89.18 2.34
C ASN A 355 29.28 -89.92 2.01
N GLY A 356 29.19 -91.02 1.30
CA GLY A 356 30.13 -91.94 0.69
C GLY A 356 29.32 -93.22 0.47
N GLU A 357 29.20 -93.74 -0.75
CA GLU A 357 28.70 -95.10 -0.98
C GLU A 357 28.98 -95.60 -2.40
N ALA A 358 29.88 -96.58 -2.48
CA ALA A 358 30.09 -97.61 -3.52
C ALA A 358 31.56 -98.03 -3.42
N ALA A 359 32.00 -99.28 -3.50
CA ALA A 359 31.43 -100.63 -3.55
C ALA A 359 32.69 -101.53 -3.50
N ALA A 360 32.59 -102.72 -2.93
CA ALA A 360 33.68 -103.71 -2.94
C ALA A 360 33.17 -105.04 -3.50
N PRO A 361 34.08 -105.96 -3.83
CA PRO A 361 34.96 -105.98 -5.00
C PRO A 361 34.37 -106.71 -6.21
#